data_AF-W4RYK5-F1
#
_entry.id   AF-W4RYK5-F1
#
_cell.length_a   1.000
_cell.length_b   1.000
_cell.length_c   1.000
_cell.angle_alpha   90.00
_cell.angle_beta   90.00
_cell.angle_gamma   90.00
#
_symmetry.space_group_name_H-M   'P 1'
#
loop_
_entity.id
_entity.type
_entity.pdbx_description
1 polymer ?
#
loop_
_entity_poly.entity_id
_entity_poly.type
_entity_poly.pdbx_seq_one_letter_code
_entity_poly.pdbx_strand_id
1 'polypeptide(L)'
;SSLPAQPAHFRFETTAGQHLGFAVSDLSVSIGTEVRIHAYAPNGNLISSDTYCSASQGGCDVDIYNAVGGTYSILVNPLNQGQMMQFKATLSSSVSAVLARGTPLGLNLSRRGQDGLLTFSGTQGEKLVLQIAGQTTMPAGRSVSYRIYKPSDRRVGYHIASVVPVTSGSVTLTLPESGTYWIYANPGLGSTASANVTLNSAP
;
A
#
# COMPACT_ATOMS: atom_id res chain seq x y z
N SER A 1 -19.30 -21.61 9.47
CA SER A 1 -20.66 -21.53 8.91
C SER A 1 -20.57 -21.89 7.43
N SER A 2 -21.17 -23.00 7.03
CA SER A 2 -21.10 -23.62 5.70
C SER A 2 -22.30 -23.20 4.84
N LEU A 3 -22.29 -21.96 4.34
CA LEU A 3 -23.20 -21.56 3.28
C LEU A 3 -22.44 -21.47 1.96
N PRO A 4 -22.95 -22.04 0.85
CA PRO A 4 -22.30 -21.98 -0.45
C PRO A 4 -22.14 -20.53 -0.92
N ALA A 5 -20.94 -20.20 -1.42
CA ALA A 5 -20.59 -19.03 -2.21
C ALA A 5 -21.22 -17.67 -1.81
N GLN A 6 -21.22 -17.32 -0.52
CA GLN A 6 -21.66 -15.99 -0.09
C GLN A 6 -20.47 -15.01 -0.03
N PRO A 7 -20.60 -13.81 -0.60
CA PRO A 7 -19.62 -12.75 -0.41
C PRO A 7 -19.47 -12.37 1.06
N ALA A 8 -18.24 -12.11 1.50
CA ALA A 8 -17.99 -11.42 2.76
C ALA A 8 -18.03 -9.92 2.52
N HIS A 9 -18.72 -9.21 3.41
CA HIS A 9 -18.98 -7.79 3.24
C HIS A 9 -18.49 -6.98 4.43
N PHE A 10 -17.68 -5.95 4.16
CA PHE A 10 -17.09 -5.07 5.17
C PHE A 10 -17.45 -3.62 4.87
N ARG A 11 -17.71 -2.85 5.92
CA ARG A 11 -17.89 -1.39 5.85
C ARG A 11 -17.02 -0.72 6.89
N PHE A 12 -16.48 0.44 6.55
CA PHE A 12 -15.74 1.29 7.49
C PHE A 12 -15.89 2.76 7.10
N GLU A 13 -15.88 3.62 8.11
CA GLU A 13 -15.89 5.07 7.93
C GLU A 13 -14.48 5.60 7.76
N THR A 14 -14.33 6.59 6.88
CA THR A 14 -13.08 7.31 6.69
C THR A 14 -13.28 8.80 6.85
N THR A 15 -12.18 9.49 7.10
CA THR A 15 -12.09 10.95 7.05
C THR A 15 -11.19 11.40 5.90
N ALA A 16 -11.39 12.63 5.44
CA ALA A 16 -10.66 13.17 4.30
C ALA A 16 -9.14 13.17 4.55
N GLY A 17 -8.37 12.71 3.57
CA GLY A 17 -6.90 12.67 3.63
C GLY A 17 -6.33 11.45 4.34
N GLN A 18 -7.15 10.51 4.81
CA GLN A 18 -6.64 9.25 5.35
C GLN A 18 -6.01 8.38 4.26
N HIS A 19 -4.97 7.64 4.64
CA HIS A 19 -4.39 6.57 3.86
C HIS A 19 -4.57 5.27 4.63
N LEU A 20 -5.30 4.34 4.01
CA LEU A 20 -5.64 3.04 4.60
C LEU A 20 -5.35 1.94 3.58
N GLY A 21 -5.09 0.73 4.06
CA GLY A 21 -5.12 -0.47 3.24
C GLY A 21 -6.02 -1.52 3.88
N PHE A 22 -6.81 -2.19 3.05
CA PHE A 22 -7.60 -3.35 3.45
C PHE A 22 -6.91 -4.61 2.94
N ALA A 23 -6.38 -5.43 3.85
CA ALA A 23 -5.73 -6.68 3.49
C ALA A 23 -6.61 -7.90 3.73
N VAL A 24 -6.53 -8.82 2.78
CA VAL A 24 -6.89 -10.22 2.94
C VAL A 24 -5.60 -11.00 3.18
N SER A 25 -5.52 -11.78 4.26
CA SER A 25 -4.39 -12.64 4.58
C SER A 25 -4.83 -14.02 5.03
N ASP A 26 -3.89 -14.97 5.09
CA ASP A 26 -4.16 -16.38 5.41
C ASP A 26 -5.28 -16.95 4.53
N LEU A 27 -5.29 -16.54 3.26
CA LEU A 27 -6.34 -16.91 2.31
C LEU A 27 -6.25 -18.38 1.94
N SER A 28 -7.36 -19.10 2.13
CA SER A 28 -7.58 -20.46 1.68
C SER A 28 -8.94 -20.58 1.01
N VAL A 29 -9.02 -21.41 -0.03
CA VAL A 29 -10.24 -21.67 -0.79
C VAL A 29 -10.41 -23.17 -1.01
N SER A 30 -11.65 -23.66 -1.00
CA SER A 30 -11.94 -25.09 -1.18
C SER A 30 -11.80 -25.58 -2.63
N ILE A 31 -11.98 -24.68 -3.60
CA ILE A 31 -11.94 -24.95 -5.05
C ILE A 31 -11.33 -23.72 -5.73
N GLY A 32 -10.54 -23.93 -6.78
CA GLY A 32 -9.84 -22.84 -7.49
C GLY A 32 -8.67 -22.27 -6.68
N THR A 33 -8.17 -21.11 -7.08
CA THR A 33 -6.94 -20.52 -6.50
C THR A 33 -7.14 -19.12 -5.95
N GLU A 34 -8.27 -18.49 -6.23
CA GLU A 34 -8.46 -17.05 -6.06
C GLU A 34 -9.86 -16.70 -5.52
N VAL A 35 -9.92 -15.52 -4.92
CA VAL A 35 -11.14 -14.75 -4.64
C VAL A 35 -11.03 -13.39 -5.32
N ARG A 36 -12.18 -12.72 -5.53
CA ARG A 36 -12.23 -11.39 -6.14
C ARG A 36 -12.72 -10.34 -5.16
N ILE A 37 -11.98 -9.25 -5.03
CA ILE A 37 -12.37 -8.10 -4.21
C ILE A 37 -12.92 -6.99 -5.11
N HIS A 38 -14.10 -6.48 -4.73
CA HIS A 38 -14.59 -5.19 -5.18
C HIS A 38 -14.57 -4.22 -4.02
N ALA A 39 -14.00 -3.04 -4.24
CA ALA A 39 -13.88 -2.00 -3.23
C ALA A 39 -14.55 -0.74 -3.74
N TYR A 40 -15.46 -0.18 -2.94
CA TYR A 40 -16.29 0.95 -3.30
C TYR A 40 -16.02 2.14 -2.40
N ALA A 41 -15.86 3.30 -3.02
CA ALA A 41 -15.84 4.59 -2.35
C ALA A 41 -17.28 5.00 -1.91
N PRO A 42 -17.43 6.02 -1.05
CA PRO A 42 -18.73 6.43 -0.52
C PRO A 42 -19.73 6.89 -1.58
N ASN A 43 -19.24 7.34 -2.74
CA ASN A 43 -20.08 7.70 -3.89
C ASN A 43 -20.55 6.49 -4.72
N GLY A 44 -20.22 5.25 -4.31
CA GLY A 44 -20.58 4.02 -5.00
C GLY A 44 -19.67 3.65 -6.17
N ASN A 45 -18.66 4.46 -6.50
CA ASN A 45 -17.68 4.11 -7.52
C ASN A 45 -16.66 3.11 -6.98
N LEU A 46 -16.15 2.25 -7.85
CA LEU A 46 -15.03 1.39 -7.54
C LEU A 46 -13.76 2.23 -7.26
N ILE A 47 -13.02 1.88 -6.20
CA ILE A 47 -11.71 2.49 -5.88
C ILE A 47 -10.68 2.12 -6.95
N SER A 48 -10.69 0.86 -7.37
CA SER A 48 -9.86 0.30 -8.44
C SER A 48 -10.68 -0.72 -9.24
N SER A 49 -10.16 -1.17 -10.39
CA SER A 49 -10.69 -2.37 -11.04
C SER A 49 -10.68 -3.57 -10.09
N ASP A 50 -11.38 -4.65 -10.48
CA ASP A 50 -11.39 -5.93 -9.78
C ASP A 50 -10.00 -6.35 -9.30
N THR A 51 -9.86 -6.58 -7.99
CA THR A 51 -8.62 -7.09 -7.40
C THR A 51 -8.75 -8.60 -7.22
N TYR A 52 -7.86 -9.36 -7.86
CA TYR A 52 -7.80 -10.81 -7.74
C TYR A 52 -6.78 -11.21 -6.68
N CYS A 53 -7.21 -12.01 -5.72
CA CYS A 53 -6.42 -12.36 -4.55
C CYS A 53 -6.19 -13.85 -4.52
N SER A 54 -4.93 -14.24 -4.67
CA SER A 54 -4.54 -15.64 -4.79
C SER A 54 -4.14 -16.25 -3.46
N ALA A 55 -4.67 -17.44 -3.17
CA ALA A 55 -4.34 -18.20 -1.98
C ALA A 55 -2.84 -18.58 -1.94
N SER A 56 -2.23 -18.84 -3.10
CA SER A 56 -0.79 -19.17 -3.19
C SER A 56 0.11 -18.00 -2.78
N GLN A 57 -0.41 -16.77 -2.82
CA GLN A 57 0.30 -15.57 -2.41
C GLN A 57 0.06 -15.22 -0.93
N GLY A 58 -0.78 -16.01 -0.23
CA GLY A 58 -1.23 -15.76 1.13
C GLY A 58 -2.33 -14.70 1.25
N GLY A 59 -2.77 -14.12 0.13
CA GLY A 59 -3.75 -13.04 0.07
C GLY A 59 -3.25 -11.82 -0.73
N CYS A 60 -3.82 -10.65 -0.43
CA CYS A 60 -3.66 -9.41 -1.18
C CYS A 60 -4.08 -8.21 -0.31
N ASP A 61 -4.11 -7.02 -0.91
CA ASP A 61 -4.71 -5.84 -0.34
C ASP A 61 -5.36 -4.93 -1.39
N VAL A 62 -6.11 -3.95 -0.88
CA VAL A 62 -6.64 -2.82 -1.62
C VAL A 62 -6.24 -1.54 -0.90
N ASP A 63 -5.60 -0.62 -1.61
CA ASP A 63 -5.21 0.68 -1.08
C ASP A 63 -6.35 1.70 -1.20
N ILE A 64 -6.66 2.34 -0.08
CA ILE A 64 -7.53 3.50 -0.01
C ILE A 64 -6.64 4.74 0.17
N TYR A 65 -6.10 5.20 -0.96
CA TYR A 65 -5.20 6.35 -1.01
C TYR A 65 -5.98 7.67 -0.95
N ASN A 66 -5.60 8.57 -0.03
CA ASN A 66 -6.18 9.91 0.11
C ASN A 66 -7.72 9.86 0.14
N ALA A 67 -8.26 9.08 1.07
CA ALA A 67 -9.68 8.82 1.24
C ALA A 67 -10.47 10.13 1.34
N VAL A 68 -11.72 10.10 0.88
CA VAL A 68 -12.70 11.16 1.19
C VAL A 68 -13.46 10.79 2.47
N GLY A 69 -14.24 11.72 3.01
CA GLY A 69 -15.12 11.41 4.14
C GLY A 69 -16.29 10.50 3.72
N GLY A 70 -16.61 9.50 4.53
CA GLY A 70 -17.81 8.66 4.39
C GLY A 70 -17.54 7.16 4.46
N THR A 71 -18.58 6.38 4.15
CA THR A 71 -18.55 4.91 4.28
C THR A 71 -17.98 4.24 3.03
N TYR A 72 -16.87 3.54 3.19
CA TYR A 72 -16.32 2.64 2.17
C TYR A 72 -16.86 1.23 2.36
N SER A 73 -17.00 0.46 1.26
CA SER A 73 -17.48 -0.93 1.29
C SER A 73 -16.52 -1.87 0.55
N ILE A 74 -16.19 -3.01 1.15
CA ILE A 74 -15.36 -4.06 0.54
C ILE A 74 -16.17 -5.35 0.45
N LEU A 75 -16.21 -5.93 -0.74
CA LEU A 75 -16.85 -7.20 -1.05
C LEU A 75 -15.78 -8.20 -1.47
N VAL A 76 -15.53 -9.22 -0.64
CA VAL A 76 -14.68 -10.37 -1.00
C VAL A 76 -15.60 -11.47 -1.52
N ASN A 77 -15.46 -11.80 -2.80
CA ASN A 77 -16.37 -12.69 -3.52
C ASN A 77 -15.67 -14.00 -3.89
N PRO A 78 -16.35 -15.14 -3.75
CA PRO A 78 -15.91 -16.36 -4.39
C PRO A 78 -15.90 -16.19 -5.92
N LEU A 79 -14.97 -16.86 -6.59
CA LEU A 79 -14.89 -16.92 -8.06
C LEU A 79 -15.59 -18.14 -8.65
N ASN A 80 -15.70 -19.22 -7.88
CA ASN A 80 -16.29 -20.47 -8.34
C ASN A 80 -17.62 -20.74 -7.61
N GLN A 81 -18.57 -21.33 -8.32
CA GLN A 81 -19.83 -21.76 -7.72
C GLN A 81 -19.57 -22.77 -6.60
N GLY A 82 -20.15 -22.55 -5.42
CA GLY A 82 -19.95 -23.39 -4.25
C GLY A 82 -18.57 -23.27 -3.57
N GLN A 83 -17.70 -22.36 -4.03
CA GLN A 83 -16.40 -22.11 -3.38
C GLN A 83 -16.62 -21.61 -1.94
N MET A 84 -15.97 -22.28 -1.00
CA MET A 84 -15.81 -21.78 0.37
C MET A 84 -14.49 -21.04 0.46
N MET A 85 -14.47 -19.95 1.23
CA MET A 85 -13.29 -19.13 1.46
C MET A 85 -13.06 -18.92 2.95
N GLN A 86 -11.80 -18.95 3.36
CA GLN A 86 -11.34 -18.63 4.71
C GLN A 86 -10.18 -17.65 4.60
N PHE A 87 -10.20 -16.58 5.38
CA PHE A 87 -9.15 -15.57 5.41
C PHE A 87 -9.28 -14.69 6.66
N LYS A 88 -8.25 -13.90 6.93
CA LYS A 88 -8.29 -12.76 7.86
C LYS A 88 -8.44 -11.46 7.06
N ALA A 89 -9.33 -10.58 7.52
CA ALA A 89 -9.49 -9.23 7.00
C ALA A 89 -8.87 -8.23 7.98
N THR A 90 -8.00 -7.33 7.49
CA THR A 90 -7.36 -6.30 8.33
C THR A 90 -7.49 -4.94 7.65
N LEU A 91 -8.03 -3.96 8.36
CA LEU A 91 -7.97 -2.56 7.96
C LEU A 91 -6.82 -1.87 8.70
N SER A 92 -5.87 -1.32 7.95
CA SER A 92 -4.64 -0.75 8.48
C SER A 92 -4.51 0.70 8.07
N SER A 93 -4.22 1.57 9.03
CA SER A 93 -3.80 2.95 8.76
C SER A 93 -2.32 3.00 8.41
N SER A 94 -1.97 3.85 7.43
CA SER A 94 -0.56 4.06 7.07
C SER A 94 0.27 4.59 8.25
N VAL A 95 1.54 4.22 8.29
CA VAL A 95 2.53 4.79 9.24
C VAL A 95 3.08 6.07 8.64
N SER A 96 3.00 7.17 9.39
CA SER A 96 3.56 8.46 8.96
C SER A 96 4.84 8.79 9.71
N ALA A 97 5.83 9.32 8.98
CA ALA A 97 7.07 9.80 9.59
C ALA A 97 7.74 10.88 8.72
N VAL A 98 8.55 11.72 9.36
CA VAL A 98 9.40 12.69 8.65
C VAL A 98 10.75 12.02 8.35
N LEU A 99 11.16 12.05 7.09
CA LEU A 99 12.44 11.54 6.64
C LEU A 99 13.48 12.66 6.65
N ALA A 100 14.31 12.69 7.68
CA ALA A 100 15.43 13.62 7.79
C ALA A 100 16.54 13.29 6.77
N ARG A 101 17.26 14.31 6.31
CA ARG A 101 18.42 14.14 5.42
C ARG A 101 19.56 13.42 6.16
N GLY A 102 20.30 12.56 5.46
CA GLY A 102 21.52 11.93 5.99
C GLY A 102 21.31 10.91 7.12
N THR A 103 20.08 10.75 7.62
CA THR A 103 19.77 9.91 8.77
C THR A 103 18.87 8.76 8.32
N PRO A 104 19.29 7.50 8.52
CA PRO A 104 18.43 6.35 8.23
C PRO A 104 17.18 6.35 9.12
N LEU A 105 16.01 6.24 8.50
CA LEU A 105 14.75 5.99 9.18
C LEU A 105 14.44 4.49 9.14
N GLY A 106 14.25 3.88 10.31
CA GLY A 106 13.72 2.52 10.42
C GLY A 106 12.22 2.49 10.15
N LEU A 107 11.83 2.12 8.93
CA LEU A 107 10.44 1.90 8.55
C LEU A 107 9.98 0.53 9.06
N ASN A 108 8.89 0.50 9.82
CA ASN A 108 8.25 -0.74 10.28
C ASN A 108 6.74 -0.71 10.01
N LEU A 109 6.29 -1.58 9.11
CA LEU A 109 4.91 -1.77 8.70
C LEU A 109 4.49 -3.16 9.20
N SER A 110 3.96 -3.21 10.43
CA SER A 110 3.78 -4.46 11.18
C SER A 110 2.44 -5.15 10.93
N ARG A 111 1.50 -4.49 10.24
CA ARG A 111 0.18 -5.04 9.91
C ARG A 111 0.05 -5.29 8.42
N ARG A 112 -0.69 -6.34 8.06
CA ARG A 112 -1.06 -6.60 6.67
C ARG A 112 -1.87 -5.42 6.12
N GLY A 113 -1.57 -5.01 4.88
CA GLY A 113 -2.18 -3.84 4.21
C GLY A 113 -1.77 -2.50 4.81
N GLN A 114 -0.68 -2.45 5.59
CA GLN A 114 -0.19 -1.20 6.14
C GLN A 114 0.87 -0.59 5.23
N ASP A 115 0.59 0.62 4.74
CA ASP A 115 1.53 1.40 3.94
C ASP A 115 2.33 2.40 4.80
N GLY A 116 3.40 2.93 4.24
CA GLY A 116 4.17 4.06 4.79
C GLY A 116 3.90 5.35 4.03
N LEU A 117 3.68 6.44 4.76
CA LEU A 117 3.60 7.80 4.22
C LEU A 117 4.71 8.65 4.85
N LEU A 118 5.87 8.69 4.21
CA LEU A 118 7.00 9.49 4.67
C LEU A 118 6.96 10.87 4.03
N THR A 119 7.47 11.87 4.73
CA THR A 119 7.55 13.24 4.20
C THR A 119 8.93 13.84 4.35
N PHE A 120 9.34 14.67 3.39
CA PHE A 120 10.53 15.50 3.51
C PHE A 120 10.29 16.87 2.87
N SER A 121 10.94 17.90 3.40
CA SER A 121 10.98 19.21 2.76
C SER A 121 12.17 19.30 1.81
N GLY A 122 12.03 20.02 0.71
CA GLY A 122 13.13 20.30 -0.20
C GLY A 122 12.90 21.56 -1.01
N THR A 123 13.96 22.04 -1.64
CA THR A 123 13.95 23.22 -2.50
C THR A 123 14.05 22.86 -3.98
N GLN A 124 13.42 23.65 -4.84
CA GLN A 124 13.48 23.46 -6.29
C GLN A 124 14.93 23.36 -6.78
N GLY A 125 15.19 22.38 -7.64
CA GLY A 125 16.52 22.11 -8.22
C GLY A 125 17.43 21.24 -7.36
N GLU A 126 17.09 20.95 -6.11
CA GLU A 126 17.84 19.97 -5.30
C GLU A 126 17.90 18.63 -6.01
N LYS A 127 19.10 18.04 -6.06
CA LYS A 127 19.31 16.66 -6.48
C LYS A 127 19.48 15.79 -5.24
N LEU A 128 18.63 14.79 -5.11
CA LEU A 128 18.60 13.88 -3.97
C LEU A 128 18.65 12.44 -4.44
N VAL A 129 19.04 11.53 -3.55
CA VAL A 129 18.94 10.09 -3.74
C VAL A 129 18.21 9.46 -2.55
N LEU A 130 17.12 8.76 -2.84
CA LEU A 130 16.42 7.92 -1.87
C LEU A 130 17.06 6.52 -1.92
N GLN A 131 17.47 6.00 -0.77
CA GLN A 131 18.11 4.69 -0.63
C GLN A 131 17.31 3.81 0.33
N ILE A 132 17.08 2.57 -0.08
CA ILE A 132 16.41 1.53 0.68
C ILE A 132 17.41 0.42 0.96
N ALA A 133 17.55 0.03 2.22
CA ALA A 133 18.49 -1.00 2.66
C ALA A 133 17.86 -1.97 3.67
N GLY A 134 18.31 -3.22 3.65
CA GLY A 134 17.91 -4.24 4.62
C GLY A 134 16.42 -4.55 4.61
N GLN A 135 15.75 -4.38 3.46
CA GLN A 135 14.31 -4.59 3.37
C GLN A 135 13.98 -6.06 3.55
N THR A 136 12.99 -6.33 4.39
CA THR A 136 12.38 -7.65 4.59
C THR A 136 10.86 -7.52 4.56
N THR A 137 10.20 -8.58 4.14
CA THR A 137 8.74 -8.64 4.02
C THR A 137 8.17 -9.93 4.61
N MET A 138 6.90 -9.90 5.01
CA MET A 138 6.13 -11.11 5.32
C MET A 138 4.78 -11.09 4.57
N PRO A 139 4.49 -12.07 3.70
CA PRO A 139 5.38 -13.15 3.23
C PRO A 139 6.72 -12.65 2.66
N ALA A 140 7.76 -13.47 2.75
CA ALA A 140 9.11 -13.12 2.30
C ALA A 140 9.20 -12.97 0.77
N GLY A 141 10.20 -12.20 0.31
CA GLY A 141 10.50 -12.04 -1.11
C GLY A 141 9.58 -11.06 -1.85
N ARG A 142 8.71 -10.33 -1.13
CA ARG A 142 7.88 -9.26 -1.71
C ARG A 142 8.70 -8.00 -1.90
N SER A 143 8.44 -7.30 -3.01
CA SER A 143 8.91 -5.95 -3.21
C SER A 143 8.04 -4.93 -2.48
N VAL A 144 8.61 -3.76 -2.21
CA VAL A 144 7.88 -2.58 -1.71
C VAL A 144 8.05 -1.49 -2.75
N SER A 145 6.97 -0.87 -3.20
CA SER A 145 7.03 0.28 -4.11
C SER A 145 7.15 1.56 -3.30
N TYR A 146 8.21 2.32 -3.51
CA TYR A 146 8.38 3.66 -2.96
C TYR A 146 8.13 4.66 -4.08
N ARG A 147 7.06 5.45 -3.96
CA ARG A 147 6.65 6.46 -4.95
C ARG A 147 6.78 7.85 -4.36
N ILE A 148 7.53 8.72 -5.01
CA ILE A 148 7.78 10.08 -4.54
C ILE A 148 6.87 11.06 -5.26
N TYR A 149 6.07 11.83 -4.52
CA TYR A 149 5.14 12.82 -5.03
C TYR A 149 5.58 14.22 -4.64
N LYS A 150 5.39 15.16 -5.57
CA LYS A 150 5.71 16.57 -5.35
C LYS A 150 4.62 17.27 -4.53
N PRO A 151 4.93 18.41 -3.87
CA PRO A 151 3.99 19.15 -3.04
C PRO A 151 2.63 19.45 -3.72
N SER A 152 2.65 19.84 -4.98
CA SER A 152 1.48 20.31 -5.75
C SER A 152 0.64 19.19 -6.37
N ASP A 153 1.18 17.97 -6.51
CA ASP A 153 0.47 16.86 -7.15
C ASP A 153 0.78 15.53 -6.47
N ARG A 154 -0.26 15.02 -5.80
CA ARG A 154 -0.26 13.76 -5.05
C ARG A 154 -1.28 12.77 -5.61
N ARG A 155 -1.71 12.95 -6.87
CA ARG A 155 -2.64 11.99 -7.49
C ARG A 155 -1.96 10.65 -7.67
N VAL A 156 -2.69 9.55 -7.41
CA VAL A 156 -2.19 8.19 -7.65
C VAL A 156 -1.70 8.09 -9.11
N GLY A 157 -0.52 7.51 -9.30
CA GLY A 157 0.14 7.43 -10.62
C GLY A 157 1.03 8.61 -11.00
N TYR A 158 0.86 9.81 -10.42
CA TYR A 158 1.61 11.04 -10.78
C TYR A 158 2.89 11.26 -9.95
N HIS A 159 3.57 10.18 -9.60
CA HIS A 159 4.83 10.26 -8.88
C HIS A 159 5.95 10.78 -9.80
N ILE A 160 6.88 11.54 -9.24
CA ILE A 160 8.02 12.13 -9.97
C ILE A 160 9.24 11.20 -10.01
N ALA A 161 9.29 10.21 -9.11
CA ALA A 161 10.35 9.20 -9.03
C ALA A 161 9.84 7.98 -8.26
N SER A 162 10.36 6.80 -8.56
CA SER A 162 10.04 5.58 -7.83
C SER A 162 11.15 4.54 -7.82
N VAL A 163 11.11 3.65 -6.84
CA VAL A 163 11.96 2.45 -6.75
C VAL A 163 11.14 1.29 -6.18
N VAL A 164 11.40 0.06 -6.64
CA VAL A 164 10.64 -1.14 -6.24
C VAL A 164 11.58 -2.26 -5.80
N PRO A 165 12.35 -2.09 -4.71
CA PRO A 165 13.32 -3.09 -4.28
C PRO A 165 12.63 -4.29 -3.62
N VAL A 166 13.30 -5.45 -3.66
CA VAL A 166 13.00 -6.60 -2.79
C VAL A 166 13.80 -6.50 -1.48
N THR A 167 15.11 -6.24 -1.58
CA THR A 167 16.02 -6.14 -0.42
C THR A 167 16.66 -4.75 -0.30
N SER A 168 17.15 -4.20 -1.40
CA SER A 168 17.77 -2.89 -1.46
C SER A 168 17.57 -2.25 -2.84
N GLY A 169 17.67 -0.92 -2.89
CA GLY A 169 17.53 -0.17 -4.13
C GLY A 169 17.68 1.32 -3.88
N SER A 170 17.82 2.10 -4.95
CA SER A 170 17.85 3.55 -4.84
C SER A 170 17.24 4.21 -6.07
N VAL A 171 16.81 5.45 -5.91
CA VAL A 171 16.36 6.32 -7.00
C VAL A 171 16.84 7.75 -6.76
N THR A 172 17.38 8.36 -7.81
CA THR A 172 17.76 9.77 -7.82
C THR A 172 16.60 10.61 -8.33
N LEU A 173 16.39 11.78 -7.73
CA LEU A 173 15.38 12.74 -8.17
C LEU A 173 15.92 14.17 -8.14
N THR A 174 15.46 14.99 -9.07
CA THR A 174 15.64 16.45 -9.02
C THR A 174 14.30 17.08 -8.66
N LEU A 175 14.28 17.94 -7.65
CA LEU A 175 13.05 18.51 -7.12
C LEU A 175 12.48 19.58 -8.07
N PRO A 176 11.26 19.40 -8.63
CA PRO A 176 10.71 20.37 -9.58
C PRO A 176 10.18 21.65 -8.92
N GLU A 177 9.99 21.67 -7.60
CA GLU A 177 9.41 22.79 -6.85
C GLU A 177 9.87 22.76 -5.38
N SER A 178 9.70 23.86 -4.66
CA SER A 178 9.98 23.89 -3.22
C SER A 178 8.74 23.46 -2.43
N GLY A 179 8.93 22.70 -1.35
CA GLY A 179 7.85 22.34 -0.43
C GLY A 179 8.02 20.96 0.19
N THR A 180 6.92 20.41 0.73
CA THR A 180 6.88 19.10 1.37
C THR A 180 6.44 17.99 0.41
N TYR A 181 7.38 17.10 0.11
CA TYR A 181 7.22 15.92 -0.72
C TYR A 181 6.67 14.75 0.10
N TRP A 182 5.97 13.84 -0.57
CA TRP A 182 5.54 12.56 -0.01
C TRP A 182 6.36 11.42 -0.61
N ILE A 183 6.66 10.41 0.21
CA ILE A 183 7.15 9.11 -0.23
C ILE A 183 6.13 8.09 0.27
N TYR A 184 5.39 7.51 -0.67
CA TYR A 184 4.42 6.45 -0.38
C TYR A 184 5.09 5.09 -0.55
N ALA A 185 5.30 4.39 0.56
CA ALA A 185 5.85 3.03 0.60
C ALA A 185 4.70 2.03 0.68
N ASN A 186 4.50 1.26 -0.39
CA ASN A 186 3.44 0.27 -0.52
C ASN A 186 4.07 -1.12 -0.66
N PRO A 187 3.99 -1.98 0.37
CA PRO A 187 4.42 -3.37 0.28
C PRO A 187 3.52 -4.20 -0.61
N GLY A 188 4.10 -4.94 -1.55
CA GLY A 188 3.34 -5.75 -2.50
C GLY A 188 2.40 -6.74 -1.81
N LEU A 189 1.16 -6.79 -2.30
CA LEU A 189 0.08 -7.67 -1.82
C LEU A 189 -0.17 -7.52 -0.31
N GLY A 190 -0.02 -6.31 0.23
CA GLY A 190 -0.27 -5.98 1.64
C GLY A 190 0.66 -6.68 2.61
N SER A 191 1.88 -7.02 2.19
CA SER A 191 2.90 -7.58 3.09
C SER A 191 3.25 -6.66 4.24
N THR A 192 3.61 -7.24 5.39
CA THR A 192 4.33 -6.45 6.38
C THR A 192 5.72 -6.16 5.81
N ALA A 193 6.32 -5.04 6.19
CA ALA A 193 7.66 -4.69 5.73
C ALA A 193 8.49 -4.02 6.83
N SER A 194 9.79 -4.27 6.79
CA SER A 194 10.77 -3.53 7.58
C SER A 194 11.93 -3.12 6.66
N ALA A 195 12.39 -1.87 6.75
CA ALA A 195 13.50 -1.37 5.94
C ALA A 195 14.19 -0.18 6.61
N ASN A 196 15.44 0.10 6.23
CA ASN A 196 16.08 1.38 6.46
C ASN A 196 15.91 2.26 5.21
N VAL A 197 15.32 3.44 5.41
CA VAL A 197 15.07 4.43 4.35
C VAL A 197 15.94 5.65 4.63
N THR A 198 16.79 6.03 3.69
CA THR A 198 17.69 7.18 3.82
C THR A 198 17.54 8.11 2.63
N LEU A 199 17.54 9.42 2.89
CA LEU A 199 17.52 10.45 1.85
C LEU A 199 18.78 11.31 1.93
N ASN A 200 19.59 11.27 0.89
CA ASN A 200 20.87 11.97 0.82
C ASN A 200 20.88 12.99 -0.33
N SER A 201 21.79 13.96 -0.26
CA SER A 201 22.15 14.75 -1.44
C SER A 201 22.75 13.82 -2.50
N ALA A 202 22.35 13.99 -3.75
CA ALA A 202 22.98 13.29 -4.86
C ALA A 202 24.27 14.02 -5.31
N PRO A 203 25.25 13.29 -5.87
CA PRO A 203 26.41 13.89 -6.52
C PRO A 203 26.05 14.84 -7.68
#